data_AF-A0A397FKN4-F1
#
_entry.id   AF-A0A397FKN4-F1
#
_cell.length_a   1.000
_cell.length_b   1.000
_cell.length_c   1.000
_cell.angle_alpha   90.00
_cell.angle_beta   90.00
_cell.angle_gamma   90.00
#
_symmetry.space_group_name_H-M   'P 1'
#
loop_
_entity.id
_entity.type
_entity.pdbx_description
1 polymer ?
#
loop_
_entity_poly.entity_id
_entity_poly.type
_entity_poly.pdbx_seq_one_letter_code
_entity_poly.pdbx_strand_id
1 'polypeptide(L)'
;MTGRNINIYFQEETYNKLRQTIGARKISHFVNVTIEEKLQKIQRQAKETLKQKKIAGYQRAMKNKTLQKELEIYDEVVGDGLEQNE
;
A
#
# COMPACT_ATOMS: atom_id res chain seq x y z
N MET A 1 -5.65 -25.19 -5.41
CA MET A 1 -4.73 -24.16 -4.88
C MET A 1 -3.34 -24.76 -4.81
N THR A 2 -2.35 -24.11 -5.40
CA THR A 2 -0.94 -24.50 -5.31
C THR A 2 -0.35 -23.95 -4.01
N GLY A 3 0.26 -24.82 -3.21
CA GLY A 3 0.92 -24.45 -1.96
C GLY A 3 2.40 -24.84 -1.98
N ARG A 4 3.21 -24.17 -1.17
CA ARG A 4 4.61 -24.55 -0.91
C ARG A 4 4.79 -24.79 0.58
N ASN A 5 5.46 -25.87 0.93
CA ASN A 5 5.84 -26.14 2.31
C ASN A 5 7.13 -25.40 2.63
N ILE A 6 7.16 -24.75 3.79
CA ILE A 6 8.35 -24.09 4.33
C ILE A 6 8.56 -24.57 5.76
N ASN A 7 9.83 -24.67 6.16
CA ASN A 7 10.18 -24.94 7.54
C ASN A 7 10.44 -23.61 8.25
N ILE A 8 9.76 -23.38 9.39
CA ILE A 8 9.84 -22.13 10.14
C ILE A 8 10.34 -22.46 11.53
N TYR A 9 11.45 -21.83 11.91
CA TYR A 9 11.96 -21.93 13.26
C TYR A 9 11.21 -20.98 14.20
N PHE A 10 10.77 -21.50 15.34
CA PHE A 10 10.22 -20.71 16.44
C PHE A 10 11.11 -20.89 17.66
N GLN A 11 11.28 -19.81 18.44
CA GLN A 11 11.83 -19.94 19.78
C GLN A 11 10.95 -20.90 20.59
N GLU A 12 11.59 -21.74 21.40
CA GLU A 12 10.91 -22.85 22.09
C GLU A 12 9.76 -22.37 22.99
N GLU A 13 9.96 -21.29 23.73
CA GLU A 13 8.92 -20.66 24.53
C GLU A 13 7.71 -20.23 23.67
N THR A 14 7.97 -19.66 22.50
CA THR A 14 6.94 -19.21 21.56
C THR A 14 6.20 -20.40 20.96
N TYR A 15 6.92 -21.46 20.57
CA TYR A 15 6.31 -22.68 20.05
C TYR A 15 5.44 -23.36 21.11
N ASN A 16 5.90 -23.43 22.35
CA ASN A 16 5.15 -24.01 23.46
C ASN A 16 3.88 -23.22 23.75
N LYS A 17 3.96 -21.88 23.76
CA LYS A 17 2.78 -21.00 23.86
C LYS A 17 1.79 -21.23 22.73
N LEU A 18 2.25 -21.29 21.48
CA LEU A 18 1.41 -21.61 20.33
C LEU A 18 0.74 -22.97 20.50
N ARG A 19 1.51 -24.01 20.84
CA ARG A 19 1.01 -25.36 21.02
C ARG A 19 -0.05 -25.45 22.12
N GLN A 20 0.13 -24.76 23.24
CA GLN A 20 -0.82 -24.75 24.35
C GLN A 20 -2.10 -23.99 24.04
N THR A 21 -1.99 -22.83 23.37
CA THR A 21 -3.14 -21.95 23.13
C THR A 21 -4.05 -22.45 22.00
N ILE A 22 -3.46 -22.89 20.88
CA ILE A 22 -4.24 -23.25 19.68
C ILE A 22 -4.17 -24.74 19.32
N GLY A 23 -3.28 -25.51 19.96
CA GLY A 23 -3.07 -26.92 19.68
C GLY A 23 -2.15 -27.17 18.48
N ALA A 24 -1.29 -28.19 18.57
CA ALA A 24 -0.26 -28.50 17.58
C ALA A 24 -0.79 -28.62 16.14
N ARG A 25 -1.98 -29.24 15.95
CA ARG A 25 -2.58 -29.48 14.63
C ARG A 25 -3.08 -28.19 13.94
N LYS A 26 -3.25 -27.09 14.68
CA LYS A 26 -3.77 -25.82 14.15
C LYS A 26 -2.68 -24.78 13.87
N ILE A 27 -1.42 -25.06 14.25
CA ILE A 27 -0.31 -24.11 14.10
C ILE A 27 -0.14 -23.68 12.64
N SER A 28 -0.15 -24.62 11.69
CA SER A 28 0.03 -24.30 10.26
C SER A 28 -1.07 -23.37 9.75
N HIS A 29 -2.33 -23.65 10.06
CA HIS A 29 -3.46 -22.82 9.67
C HIS A 29 -3.37 -21.42 10.29
N PHE A 30 -3.07 -21.36 11.59
CA PHE A 30 -2.90 -20.10 12.32
C PHE A 30 -1.79 -19.24 11.70
N VAL A 31 -0.63 -19.83 11.44
CA VAL A 31 0.50 -19.13 10.82
C VAL A 31 0.13 -18.62 9.43
N ASN A 32 -0.55 -19.42 8.61
CA ASN A 32 -0.97 -19.01 7.27
C ASN A 32 -1.89 -17.78 7.32
N VAL A 33 -2.97 -17.84 8.11
CA VAL A 33 -3.92 -16.74 8.27
C VAL A 33 -3.24 -15.49 8.82
N THR A 34 -2.40 -15.65 9.84
CA THR A 34 -1.68 -14.52 10.47
C THR A 34 -0.72 -13.84 9.48
N ILE A 35 -0.03 -14.62 8.64
CA ILE A 35 0.85 -14.07 7.60
C ILE A 35 0.04 -13.31 6.55
N GLU A 36 -1.07 -13.88 6.08
CA GLU A 36 -1.96 -13.22 5.11
C GLU A 36 -2.48 -11.87 5.64
N GLU A 37 -2.99 -11.84 6.88
CA GLU A 37 -3.44 -10.60 7.52
C GLU A 37 -2.32 -9.57 7.64
N LYS A 38 -1.12 -10.01 8.04
CA LYS A 38 0.04 -9.11 8.18
C LYS A 38 0.48 -8.54 6.84
N LEU A 39 0.51 -9.38 5.78
CA LEU A 39 0.83 -8.95 4.42
C LEU A 39 -0.18 -7.92 3.92
N GLN A 40 -1.48 -8.15 4.12
CA GLN A 40 -2.51 -7.18 3.75
C GLN A 40 -2.34 -5.85 4.50
N LYS A 41 -2.01 -5.88 5.80
CA LYS A 41 -1.76 -4.66 6.57
C LYS A 41 -0.54 -3.90 6.04
N ILE A 42 0.56 -4.58 5.74
CA ILE A 42 1.76 -3.97 5.16
C ILE A 42 1.45 -3.34 3.81
N GLN A 43 0.70 -4.03 2.95
CA GLN A 43 0.29 -3.48 1.64
C GLN A 43 -0.60 -2.25 1.77
N ARG A 44 -1.56 -2.25 2.72
CA ARG A 44 -2.40 -1.08 3.01
C ARG A 44 -1.56 0.10 3.49
N GLN A 45 -0.65 -0.10 4.44
CA GLN A 45 0.24 0.94 4.94
C GLN A 45 1.17 1.50 3.85
N ALA A 46 1.68 0.65 2.97
CA ALA A 46 2.48 1.07 1.82
C ALA A 46 1.64 1.94 0.85
N LYS A 47 0.40 1.54 0.57
CA LYS A 47 -0.53 2.29 -0.27
C LYS A 47 -0.90 3.65 0.35
N GLU A 48 -1.13 3.70 1.66
CA GLU A 48 -1.42 4.94 2.38
C GLU A 48 -0.22 5.88 2.39
N THR A 49 0.99 5.36 2.64
CA THR A 49 2.24 6.14 2.55
C THR A 49 2.43 6.71 1.15
N LEU A 50 2.18 5.92 0.10
CA LEU A 50 2.23 6.39 -1.29
C LEU A 50 1.18 7.48 -1.57
N LYS A 51 -0.05 7.32 -1.05
CA LYS A 51 -1.12 8.32 -1.17
C LYS A 51 -0.72 9.63 -0.49
N GLN A 52 -0.18 9.57 0.72
CA GLN A 52 0.33 10.74 1.44
C GLN A 52 1.46 11.44 0.68
N LYS A 53 2.41 10.69 0.13
CA LYS A 53 3.49 11.24 -0.72
C LYS A 53 2.93 11.94 -1.97
N LYS A 54 1.92 11.36 -2.64
CA LYS A 54 1.24 12.00 -3.78
C LYS A 54 0.55 13.30 -3.37
N ILE A 55 -0.22 13.29 -2.28
CA ILE A 55 -0.91 14.48 -1.77
C ILE A 55 0.11 15.57 -1.41
N ALA A 56 1.19 15.22 -0.71
CA ALA A 56 2.25 16.16 -0.39
C ALA A 56 2.95 16.70 -1.65
N GLY A 57 3.14 15.87 -2.67
CA GLY A 57 3.63 16.27 -3.99
C GLY A 57 2.71 17.30 -4.64
N TYR A 58 1.41 17.03 -4.72
CA TYR A 58 0.42 17.98 -5.26
C TYR A 58 0.36 19.29 -4.47
N GLN A 59 0.38 19.23 -3.14
CA GLN A 59 0.40 20.44 -2.31
C GLN A 59 1.66 21.27 -2.52
N ARG A 60 2.82 20.63 -2.72
CA ARG A 60 4.06 21.33 -3.06
C ARG A 60 4.03 21.92 -4.47
N ALA A 61 3.49 21.18 -5.44
CA ALA A 61 3.29 21.63 -6.80
C ALA A 61 2.38 22.87 -6.87
N MET A 62 1.24 22.85 -6.17
CA MET A 62 0.35 24.02 -6.05
C MET A 62 1.02 25.20 -5.34
N LYS A 63 1.91 24.96 -4.38
CA LYS A 63 2.66 26.06 -3.72
C LYS A 63 3.83 26.58 -4.57
N ASN A 64 4.18 25.90 -5.65
CA ASN A 64 5.27 26.30 -6.54
C ASN A 64 4.75 27.28 -7.59
N LYS A 65 5.07 28.56 -7.41
CA LYS A 65 4.63 29.66 -8.27
C LYS A 65 5.05 29.51 -9.74
N THR A 66 6.18 28.87 -10.02
CA THR A 66 6.61 28.63 -11.41
C THR A 66 5.71 27.59 -12.08
N LEU A 67 5.39 26.52 -11.35
CA LEU A 67 4.49 25.47 -11.83
C LEU A 67 3.05 25.97 -11.99
N GLN A 68 2.59 26.86 -11.10
CA GLN A 68 1.28 27.51 -11.24
C GLN A 68 1.20 28.35 -12.52
N LYS A 69 2.22 29.16 -12.81
CA LYS A 69 2.28 29.96 -14.03
C LYS A 69 2.32 29.11 -15.29
N GLU A 70 3.08 28.01 -15.30
CA GLU A 70 3.10 27.08 -16.42
C GLU A 70 1.73 26.42 -16.62
N LEU A 71 1.06 25.99 -15.53
CA LEU A 71 -0.28 25.42 -15.60
C LEU A 71 -1.33 26.42 -16.09
N GLU A 72 -1.27 27.69 -15.66
CA GLU A 72 -2.15 28.75 -16.17
C GLU A 72 -1.98 28.95 -17.68
N ILE A 73 -0.73 28.96 -18.17
CA ILE A 73 -0.46 29.05 -19.62
C ILE A 73 -1.01 27.84 -20.36
N TYR A 74 -0.86 26.62 -19.82
CA TYR A 74 -1.43 25.42 -20.45
C TYR A 74 -2.96 25.41 -20.43
N ASP A 75 -3.62 25.87 -19.37
CA ASP A 75 -5.08 25.97 -19.29
C ASP A 75 -5.62 27.02 -20.28
N GLU A 76 -4.93 28.14 -20.46
CA GLU A 76 -5.27 29.15 -21.48
C GLU A 76 -5.18 28.57 -22.90
N VAL A 77 -4.15 27.77 -23.19
CA VAL A 77 -3.93 27.17 -24.52
C VAL A 77 -4.84 25.97 -24.81
N VAL A 78 -5.29 25.24 -23.79
CA VAL A 78 -6.23 24.11 -23.95
C VAL A 78 -7.64 24.59 -24.32
N GLY A 79 -8.04 25.79 -23.88
CA GLY A 79 -9.30 26.43 -24.26
C GLY A 79 -9.38 26.75 -25.76
N ASP A 80 -8.30 27.26 -26.34
CA ASP A 80 -8.22 27.64 -27.76
C ASP A 80 -8.43 26.46 -28.73
N GLY A 81 -8.19 25.22 -28.30
CA GLY A 81 -8.36 24.02 -29.11
C GLY A 81 -9.78 23.44 -29.13
N LEU A 82 -10.66 23.85 -28.21
CA LEU A 82 -12.01 23.31 -28.07
C LEU A 82 -13.10 24.21 -28.68
N GLU A 83 -12.82 25.48 -28.95
CA GLU A 83 -13.77 26.44 -29.55
C GLU A 83 -13.91 26.32 -31.09
N GLN A 84 -13.20 25.40 -31.76
CA GLN A 84 -13.29 25.23 -33.21
C GLN A 84 -14.26 24.12 -33.69
N ASN A 85 -15.19 23.67 -32.85
CA ASN A 85 -16.27 22.76 -33.27
C ASN A 85 -17.65 23.25 -32.78
N GLU A 86 -18.12 24.37 -33.33
CA GLU A 86 -19.55 24.68 -33.46
C GLU A 86 -19.93 24.83 -34.94
#